data_AF-A0A0D4BZ55-F1
#
_entry.id   AF-A0A0D4BZ55-F1
#
_cell.length_a   1.000
_cell.length_b   1.000
_cell.length_c   1.000
_cell.angle_alpha   90.00
_cell.angle_beta   90.00
_cell.angle_gamma   90.00
#
_symmetry.space_group_name_H-M   'P 1'
#
loop_
_entity.id
_entity.type
_entity.pdbx_description
1 polymer ?
#
loop_
_entity_poly.entity_id
_entity_poly.type
_entity_poly.pdbx_seq_one_letter_code
_entity_poly.pdbx_strand_id
1 'polypeptide(L)'
;MSESESESLRRQAGSAVVDFVLVGALLSLLFVSIAQLALVLHVRNTLIDAAVSGAQFGALADRSPEQAAERSKQLINAALNSSFSTDVSCSEQELGGLKVLQVSIRAPLPLIGFLGVQQALEVSGHAVLQP
;
A
#
# COMPACT_ATOMS: atom_id res chain seq x y z
N MET A 1 -21.70 -57.55 11.07
CA MET A 1 -20.32 -57.17 10.68
C MET A 1 -20.30 -56.16 9.52
N SER A 2 -21.14 -56.33 8.50
CA SER A 2 -21.25 -55.41 7.34
C SER A 2 -21.73 -53.98 7.64
N GLU A 3 -22.57 -53.77 8.67
CA GLU A 3 -23.05 -52.41 9.03
C GLU A 3 -21.96 -51.53 9.69
N SER A 4 -21.06 -52.13 10.50
CA SER A 4 -19.97 -51.41 11.17
C SER A 4 -18.89 -50.90 10.20
N GLU A 5 -18.60 -51.67 9.15
CA GLU A 5 -17.70 -51.26 8.05
C GLU A 5 -18.28 -50.09 7.23
N SER A 6 -19.61 -50.06 7.07
CA SER A 6 -20.29 -49.00 6.32
C SER A 6 -20.29 -47.67 7.06
N GLU A 7 -20.41 -47.69 8.40
CA GLU A 7 -20.32 -46.49 9.24
C GLU A 7 -18.88 -45.92 9.31
N SER A 8 -17.86 -46.79 9.39
CA SER A 8 -16.46 -46.35 9.46
C SER A 8 -16.01 -45.64 8.18
N LEU A 9 -16.40 -46.17 7.01
CA LEU A 9 -16.13 -45.55 5.70
C LEU A 9 -16.80 -44.17 5.55
N ARG A 10 -18.05 -44.02 6.01
CA ARG A 10 -18.76 -42.72 6.01
C ARG A 10 -18.07 -41.70 6.91
N ARG A 11 -17.62 -42.11 8.09
CA ARG A 11 -16.90 -41.22 9.03
C ARG A 11 -15.53 -40.81 8.47
N GLN A 12 -14.79 -41.72 7.84
CA GLN A 12 -13.53 -41.42 7.15
C GLN A 12 -13.72 -40.45 5.98
N ALA A 13 -14.75 -40.66 5.15
CA ALA A 13 -15.08 -39.76 4.05
C ALA A 13 -15.47 -38.34 4.55
N GLY A 14 -16.24 -38.26 5.64
CA GLY A 14 -16.55 -36.98 6.30
C GLY A 14 -15.31 -36.26 6.84
N SER A 15 -14.38 -36.99 7.46
CA SER A 15 -13.09 -36.45 7.93
C SER A 15 -12.26 -35.89 6.78
N ALA A 16 -12.15 -36.63 5.66
CA ALA A 16 -11.37 -36.20 4.51
C ALA A 16 -11.90 -34.90 3.88
N VAL A 17 -13.23 -34.73 3.83
CA VAL A 17 -13.84 -33.47 3.36
C VAL A 17 -13.53 -32.32 4.31
N VAL A 18 -13.62 -32.54 5.63
CA VAL A 18 -13.30 -31.51 6.63
C VAL A 18 -11.83 -31.10 6.54
N ASP A 19 -10.91 -32.06 6.47
CA ASP A 19 -9.47 -31.79 6.37
C ASP A 19 -9.16 -30.97 5.11
N PHE A 20 -9.75 -31.34 3.97
CA PHE A 20 -9.57 -30.59 2.73
C PHE A 20 -10.09 -29.15 2.84
N VAL A 21 -11.28 -28.95 3.43
CA VAL A 21 -11.86 -27.61 3.61
C VAL A 21 -11.01 -26.78 4.57
N LEU A 22 -10.54 -27.34 5.68
CA LEU A 22 -9.70 -26.62 6.65
C LEU A 22 -8.36 -26.21 6.04
N VAL A 23 -7.70 -27.12 5.33
CA VAL A 23 -6.43 -26.83 4.64
C VAL A 23 -6.66 -25.80 3.54
N GLY A 24 -7.71 -25.96 2.72
CA GLY A 24 -8.05 -25.02 1.65
C GLY A 24 -8.39 -23.63 2.19
N ALA A 25 -9.17 -23.55 3.28
CA ALA A 25 -9.50 -22.29 3.93
C ALA A 25 -8.27 -21.61 4.53
N LEU A 26 -7.42 -22.37 5.24
CA LEU A 26 -6.18 -21.83 5.81
C LEU A 26 -5.23 -21.31 4.73
N LEU A 27 -5.02 -22.07 3.66
CA LEU A 27 -4.19 -21.67 2.53
C LEU A 27 -4.77 -20.44 1.82
N SER A 28 -6.09 -20.37 1.65
CA SER A 28 -6.75 -19.22 1.04
C SER A 28 -6.59 -17.96 1.89
N LEU A 29 -6.76 -18.07 3.21
CA LEU A 29 -6.52 -16.96 4.16
C LEU A 29 -5.07 -16.49 4.12
N LEU A 30 -4.11 -17.42 4.13
CA LEU A 30 -2.69 -17.11 4.01
C LEU A 30 -2.39 -16.40 2.68
N PHE A 31 -2.92 -16.93 1.57
CA PHE A 31 -2.74 -16.35 0.25
C PHE A 31 -3.27 -14.91 0.17
N VAL A 32 -4.51 -14.68 0.62
CA VAL A 32 -5.10 -13.34 0.66
C VAL A 32 -4.27 -12.41 1.55
N SER A 33 -3.78 -12.89 2.70
CA SER A 33 -2.96 -12.09 3.62
C SER A 33 -1.65 -11.63 2.97
N ILE A 34 -0.97 -12.54 2.26
CA ILE A 34 0.27 -12.22 1.53
C ILE A 34 -0.02 -11.27 0.36
N ALA A 35 -1.09 -11.52 -0.40
CA ALA A 35 -1.49 -10.66 -1.51
C ALA A 35 -1.82 -9.24 -1.04
N GLN A 36 -2.54 -9.10 0.08
CA GLN A 36 -2.82 -7.81 0.71
C GLN A 36 -1.54 -7.11 1.17
N LEU A 37 -0.64 -7.82 1.85
CA LEU A 37 0.64 -7.25 2.27
C LEU A 37 1.46 -6.75 1.08
N ALA A 38 1.55 -7.56 0.02
CA ALA A 38 2.25 -7.19 -1.21
C ALA A 38 1.64 -5.94 -1.85
N LEU A 39 0.30 -5.85 -1.92
CA LEU A 39 -0.40 -4.69 -2.46
C LEU A 39 -0.15 -3.41 -1.62
N VAL A 40 -0.22 -3.52 -0.29
CA VAL A 40 0.07 -2.39 0.62
C VAL A 40 1.50 -1.89 0.44
N LEU A 41 2.46 -2.81 0.39
CA LEU A 41 3.87 -2.47 0.18
C LEU A 41 4.10 -1.86 -1.20
N HIS A 42 3.48 -2.41 -2.24
CA HIS A 42 3.55 -1.87 -3.59
C HIS A 42 3.07 -0.40 -3.62
N VAL A 43 1.87 -0.13 -3.12
CA VAL A 43 1.32 1.23 -3.06
C VAL A 43 2.21 2.17 -2.24
N ARG A 44 2.62 1.76 -1.03
CA ARG A 44 3.48 2.60 -0.18
C ARG A 44 4.80 2.94 -0.88
N ASN A 45 5.42 1.97 -1.54
CA ASN A 45 6.67 2.18 -2.24
C ASN A 45 6.49 3.11 -3.45
N THR A 46 5.40 2.94 -4.22
CA THR A 46 5.06 3.84 -5.33
C THR A 46 4.81 5.27 -4.85
N LEU A 47 4.12 5.46 -3.72
CA LEU A 47 3.88 6.80 -3.16
C LEU A 47 5.18 7.44 -2.66
N ILE A 48 6.07 6.68 -2.01
CA ILE A 48 7.39 7.17 -1.59
C ILE A 48 8.21 7.61 -2.80
N ASP A 49 8.22 6.80 -3.86
CA ASP A 49 8.92 7.11 -5.11
C ASP A 49 8.39 8.41 -5.75
N ALA A 50 7.07 8.59 -5.78
CA ALA A 50 6.44 9.82 -6.26
C ALA A 50 6.72 11.03 -5.36
N ALA A 51 6.81 10.86 -4.04
CA ALA A 51 7.17 11.92 -3.09
C ALA A 51 8.62 12.38 -3.29
N VAL A 52 9.55 11.43 -3.38
CA VAL A 52 10.97 11.72 -3.61
C VAL A 52 11.17 12.39 -4.97
N SER A 53 10.52 11.87 -6.02
CA SER A 53 10.59 12.46 -7.36
C SER A 53 10.00 13.87 -7.41
N GLY A 54 8.90 14.13 -6.70
CA GLY A 54 8.33 15.47 -6.56
C GLY A 54 9.24 16.41 -5.78
N ALA A 55 9.83 15.94 -4.69
CA ALA A 55 10.79 16.71 -3.89
C ALA A 55 12.00 17.11 -4.73
N GLN A 56 12.59 16.16 -5.46
CA GLN A 56 13.72 16.42 -6.36
C GLN A 56 13.35 17.40 -7.47
N PHE A 57 12.15 17.28 -8.03
CA PHE A 57 11.65 18.24 -9.02
C PHE A 57 11.49 19.64 -8.44
N GLY A 58 10.93 19.77 -7.24
CA GLY A 58 10.74 21.05 -6.56
C GLY A 58 12.03 21.66 -5.99
N ALA A 59 13.07 20.86 -5.78
CA ALA A 59 14.36 21.33 -5.30
C ALA A 59 15.20 22.09 -6.35
N LEU A 60 14.74 22.13 -7.60
CA LEU A 60 15.33 22.92 -8.69
C LEU A 60 15.02 24.41 -8.50
N ALA A 61 15.99 25.28 -8.81
CA ALA A 61 15.97 26.71 -8.48
C ALA A 61 14.73 27.51 -8.95
N ASP A 62 14.06 27.09 -10.02
CA ASP A 62 12.89 27.79 -10.61
C ASP A 62 11.54 27.14 -10.27
N ARG A 63 11.48 26.27 -9.26
CA ARG A 63 10.28 25.47 -8.95
C ARG A 63 9.67 25.87 -7.63
N SER A 64 8.34 26.00 -7.62
CA SER A 64 7.59 26.23 -6.39
C SER A 64 7.17 24.91 -5.74
N PRO A 65 6.93 24.91 -4.41
CA PRO A 65 6.33 23.79 -3.71
C PRO A 65 4.99 23.32 -4.34
N GLU A 66 4.18 24.21 -4.92
CA GLU A 66 2.95 23.78 -5.60
C GLU A 66 3.24 22.97 -6.87
N GLN A 67 4.27 23.33 -7.63
CA GLN A 67 4.67 22.58 -8.83
C GLN A 67 5.22 21.19 -8.47
N ALA A 68 5.90 21.06 -7.32
CA ALA A 68 6.32 19.78 -6.77
C ALA A 68 5.13 18.89 -6.40
N ALA A 69 4.13 19.45 -5.72
CA ALA A 69 2.90 18.74 -5.37
C ALA A 69 2.15 18.25 -6.62
N GLU A 70 2.01 19.11 -7.63
CA GLU A 70 1.36 18.77 -8.89
C GLU A 70 2.12 17.67 -9.64
N ARG A 71 3.45 17.74 -9.65
CA ARG A 71 4.28 16.69 -10.24
C ARG A 71 4.10 15.35 -9.52
N SER A 72 4.11 15.33 -8.19
CA SER A 72 3.83 14.10 -7.44
C SER A 72 2.44 13.55 -7.75
N LYS A 73 1.40 14.39 -7.84
CA LYS A 73 0.04 13.97 -8.22
C LYS A 73 0.03 13.31 -9.60
N GLN A 74 0.73 13.87 -10.59
CA GLN A 74 0.83 13.28 -11.93
C GLN A 74 1.49 11.90 -11.91
N LEU A 75 2.57 11.73 -11.15
CA LEU A 75 3.25 10.44 -11.01
C LEU A 75 2.36 9.40 -10.33
N ILE A 76 1.67 9.79 -9.26
CA ILE A 76 0.70 8.92 -8.57
C ILE A 76 -0.45 8.53 -9.52
N ASN A 77 -1.01 9.48 -10.27
CA ASN A 77 -2.09 9.21 -11.22
C ASN A 77 -1.67 8.32 -12.40
N ALA A 78 -0.39 8.33 -12.77
CA ALA A 78 0.14 7.47 -13.81
C ALA A 78 0.36 6.03 -13.33
N ALA A 79 0.76 5.84 -12.07
CA ALA A 79 1.06 4.53 -11.50
C ALA A 79 -0.13 3.88 -10.77
N LEU A 80 -1.00 4.71 -10.18
CA LEU A 80 -2.17 4.34 -9.39
C LEU A 80 -3.41 5.10 -9.92
N ASN A 81 -4.42 5.31 -9.08
CA ASN A 81 -5.60 6.10 -9.42
C ASN A 81 -5.67 7.40 -8.60
N SER A 82 -6.57 8.31 -8.98
CA SER A 82 -6.70 9.64 -8.38
C SER A 82 -7.09 9.68 -6.91
N SER A 83 -7.63 8.59 -6.34
CA SER A 83 -7.91 8.55 -4.90
C SER A 83 -6.63 8.62 -4.06
N PHE A 84 -5.51 8.14 -4.59
CA PHE A 84 -4.20 8.15 -3.93
C PHE A 84 -3.48 9.50 -4.03
N SER A 85 -3.95 10.43 -4.86
CA SER A 85 -3.33 11.75 -5.06
C SER A 85 -4.13 12.90 -4.45
N THR A 86 -5.14 12.60 -3.63
CA THR A 86 -6.09 13.59 -3.11
C THR A 86 -5.44 14.55 -2.11
N ASP A 87 -4.58 14.03 -1.23
CA ASP A 87 -3.88 14.82 -0.22
C ASP A 87 -2.36 14.71 -0.45
N VAL A 88 -1.83 15.74 -1.11
CA VAL A 88 -0.40 15.91 -1.38
C VAL A 88 -0.04 17.33 -0.98
N SER A 89 0.90 17.46 -0.05
CA SER A 89 1.38 18.73 0.48
C SER A 89 2.88 18.83 0.32
N CYS A 90 3.40 20.04 0.17
CA CYS A 90 4.82 20.30 0.13
C CYS A 90 5.17 21.35 1.18
N SER A 91 6.29 21.17 1.87
CA SER A 91 6.81 22.13 2.83
C SER A 91 8.33 22.24 2.70
N GLU A 92 8.84 23.46 2.76
CA GLU A 92 10.26 23.67 2.98
C GLU A 92 10.57 23.50 4.46
N GLN A 93 11.61 22.74 4.77
CA GLN A 93 12.10 22.50 6.10
C GLN A 93 13.62 22.67 6.14
N GLU A 94 14.16 22.88 7.32
CA GLU A 94 15.59 22.92 7.54
C GLU A 94 16.02 21.66 8.27
N LEU A 95 16.88 20.85 7.64
CA LEU A 95 17.35 19.58 8.19
C LEU A 95 18.87 19.61 8.24
N GLY A 96 19.43 19.69 9.45
CA GLY A 96 20.88 19.74 9.64
C GLY A 96 21.56 20.97 9.03
N GLY A 97 20.88 22.13 9.01
CA GLY A 97 21.38 23.37 8.41
C GLY A 97 21.26 23.45 6.89
N LEU A 98 20.66 22.44 6.26
CA LEU A 98 20.34 22.43 4.84
C LEU A 98 18.85 22.70 4.64
N LYS A 99 18.52 23.59 3.70
CA LYS A 99 17.14 23.74 3.25
C LYS A 99 16.76 22.51 2.43
N VAL A 100 15.67 21.86 2.83
CA VAL A 100 15.12 20.68 2.16
C VAL A 100 13.66 20.93 1.80
N LEU A 101 13.24 20.45 0.64
CA LEU A 101 11.83 20.36 0.28
C LEU A 101 11.32 18.98 0.69
N GLN A 102 10.27 18.95 1.51
CA GLN A 102 9.53 17.75 1.87
C GLN A 102 8.23 17.70 1.09
N VAL A 103 7.94 16.57 0.45
CA VAL A 103 6.61 16.23 -0.07
C VAL A 103 5.99 15.22 0.87
N SER A 104 4.80 15.50 1.42
CA SER A 104 4.00 14.55 2.21
C SER A 104 2.73 14.16 1.47
N ILE A 105 2.43 12.87 1.45
CA ILE A 105 1.26 12.30 0.78
C ILE A 105 0.47 11.49 1.80
N ARG A 106 -0.84 11.76 1.88
CA ARG A 106 -1.79 10.96 2.66
C ARG A 106 -2.79 10.26 1.74
N ALA A 107 -2.89 8.96 1.91
CA ALA A 107 -3.63 8.09 1.00
C ALA A 107 -4.39 6.98 1.76
N PRO A 108 -5.43 6.40 1.14
CA PRO A 108 -6.11 5.24 1.71
C PRO A 108 -5.21 3.99 1.68
N LEU A 109 -5.38 3.11 2.66
CA LEU A 109 -4.77 1.78 2.63
C LEU A 109 -5.52 0.87 1.64
N PRO A 110 -4.83 0.16 0.73
CA PRO A 110 -5.46 -0.70 -0.29
C PRO A 110 -5.85 -2.07 0.30
N LEU A 111 -6.74 -2.10 1.29
CA LEU A 111 -7.19 -3.35 1.93
C LEU A 111 -8.49 -3.88 1.29
N ILE A 112 -8.60 -5.20 1.20
CA ILE A 112 -9.83 -5.89 0.74
C ILE A 112 -10.76 -6.05 1.96
N GLY A 113 -12.00 -5.58 1.86
CA GLY A 113 -13.00 -5.71 2.94
C GLY A 113 -13.14 -4.46 3.82
N PHE A 114 -13.68 -3.38 3.25
CA PHE A 114 -14.58 -2.39 3.87
C PHE A 114 -14.36 -1.84 5.31
N LEU A 115 -13.13 -1.85 5.85
CA LEU A 115 -12.75 -1.07 7.03
C LEU A 115 -11.62 -0.08 6.67
N GLY A 116 -11.78 0.59 5.53
CA GLY A 116 -10.85 1.60 5.04
C GLY A 116 -10.88 2.83 5.94
N VAL A 117 -9.95 2.90 6.88
CA VAL A 117 -9.65 4.16 7.55
C VAL A 117 -9.08 5.08 6.48
N GLN A 118 -9.89 6.06 6.06
CA GLN A 118 -9.50 7.05 5.08
C GLN A 118 -8.22 7.73 5.56
N GLN A 119 -7.21 7.87 4.69
CA GLN A 119 -5.93 8.55 4.99
C GLN A 119 -5.00 7.84 6.00
N ALA A 120 -5.13 6.53 6.21
CA ALA A 120 -4.26 5.81 7.15
C ALA A 120 -2.80 5.62 6.68
N LEU A 121 -2.49 5.88 5.40
CA LEU A 121 -1.15 5.78 4.87
C LEU A 121 -0.56 7.17 4.66
N GLU A 122 0.42 7.55 5.47
CA GLU A 122 1.23 8.76 5.28
C GLU A 122 2.65 8.37 4.84
N VAL A 123 3.13 9.01 3.78
CA VAL A 123 4.51 8.87 3.31
C VAL A 123 5.12 10.25 3.07
N SER A 124 6.44 10.33 3.15
CA SER A 124 7.16 11.57 2.86
C SER A 124 8.43 11.29 2.06
N GLY A 125 8.79 12.24 1.20
CA GLY A 125 10.04 12.27 0.45
C GLY A 125 10.72 13.62 0.61
N HIS A 126 12.06 13.63 0.62
CA HIS A 126 12.87 14.81 0.88
C HIS A 126 13.91 15.01 -0.20
N ALA A 127 14.18 16.27 -0.55
CA ALA A 127 15.28 16.65 -1.43
C ALA A 127 15.94 17.94 -0.94
N VAL A 128 17.26 18.03 -1.05
CA VAL A 128 18.03 19.23 -0.69
C VAL A 128 17.83 20.30 -1.75
N LEU A 129 17.44 21.51 -1.33
CA LEU A 129 17.30 22.66 -2.21
C LEU A 129 18.67 23.05 -2.75
N GLN A 130 18.76 23.20 -4.06
CA GLN A 130 19.97 23.71 -4.70
C GLN A 130 20.08 25.22 -4.43
N PRO A 131 21.25 25.71 -3.97
CA PRO A 131 21.47 27.14 -3.72
C PRO A 131 21.56 27.98 -5.00
#